data_AF-A0A7S2BHH1-F1
#
_entry.id   AF-A0A7S2BHH1-F1
#
_cell.length_a   1.000
_cell.length_b   1.000
_cell.length_c   1.000
_cell.angle_alpha   90.00
_cell.angle_beta   90.00
_cell.angle_gamma   90.00
#
_symmetry.space_group_name_H-M   'P 1'
#
loop_
_entity.id
_entity.type
_entity.pdbx_description
1 polymer ?
#
loop_
_entity_poly.entity_id
_entity_poly.type
_entity_poly.pdbx_seq_one_letter_code
_entity_poly.pdbx_strand_id
1 'polypeptide(L)'
;VRGGDSPEVIVANAGDSRCVLASGDRAVNLSRDHKPTLRSERNRIAKAGGFVTSEGRVDGNLNLSRALGDFAYKKDRRLKPTEQKISGEAEVKSRPLEPSDRYLLIGCDG
;
A
#
# COMPACT_ATOMS: atom_id res chain seq x y z
N VAL A 1 -2.31 17.45 14.99
CA VAL A 1 -0.86 17.71 15.08
C VAL A 1 -0.48 17.59 16.55
N ARG A 2 0.07 16.45 16.98
CA ARG A 2 0.54 16.31 18.37
C ARG A 2 1.91 17.00 18.44
N GLY A 3 2.02 18.02 19.27
CA GLY A 3 3.27 18.74 19.53
C GLY A 3 4.13 18.01 20.55
N GLY A 4 5.44 18.05 20.33
CA GLY A 4 6.48 17.39 21.13
C GLY A 4 7.26 16.37 20.31
N ASP A 5 8.58 16.54 20.27
CA ASP A 5 9.59 15.57 19.82
C ASP A 5 9.80 15.36 18.31
N SER A 6 10.52 16.30 17.68
CA SER A 6 11.12 16.22 16.33
C SER A 6 10.14 16.09 15.15
N PRO A 7 10.41 16.73 14.00
CA PRO A 7 9.55 16.55 12.83
C PRO A 7 9.63 15.10 12.34
N GLU A 8 8.48 14.51 12.02
CA GLU A 8 8.34 13.12 11.56
C GLU A 8 7.77 13.09 10.14
N VAL A 9 8.20 12.13 9.32
CA VAL A 9 7.55 11.79 8.05
C VAL A 9 6.65 10.57 8.24
N ILE A 10 5.40 10.69 7.81
CA ILE A 10 4.40 9.62 7.84
C ILE A 10 3.95 9.33 6.41
N VAL A 11 4.09 8.08 5.98
CA VAL A 11 3.71 7.61 4.64
C VAL A 11 2.67 6.53 4.76
N ALA A 12 1.52 6.73 4.12
CA ALA A 12 0.44 5.77 4.03
C ALA A 12 0.27 5.35 2.56
N ASN A 13 0.48 4.06 2.26
CA ASN A 13 0.36 3.54 0.89
C ASN A 13 -0.75 2.48 0.75
N ALA A 14 -1.67 2.71 -0.18
CA ALA A 14 -2.79 1.82 -0.50
C ALA A 14 -2.87 1.58 -2.02
N GLY A 15 -1.82 1.02 -2.59
CA GLY A 15 -1.71 0.73 -4.01
C GLY A 15 -0.29 0.34 -4.37
N ASP A 16 0.07 0.54 -5.63
CA ASP A 16 1.39 0.24 -6.19
C ASP A 16 2.18 1.46 -6.65
N SER A 17 1.69 2.67 -6.37
CA SER A 17 2.55 3.85 -6.28
C SER A 17 3.60 3.70 -5.17
N ARG A 18 4.65 4.52 -5.23
CA ARG A 18 5.78 4.44 -4.31
C ARG A 18 6.22 5.79 -3.75
N CYS A 19 6.65 5.78 -2.49
CA CYS A 19 7.33 6.88 -1.82
C CYS A 19 8.72 6.43 -1.38
N VAL A 20 9.74 7.19 -1.78
CA VAL A 20 11.14 6.96 -1.45
C VAL A 20 11.73 8.24 -0.87
N LEU A 21 12.47 8.12 0.23
CA LEU A 21 13.21 9.21 0.84
C LEU A 21 14.66 9.18 0.39
N ALA A 22 15.15 10.28 -0.17
CA ALA A 22 16.57 10.49 -0.39
C ALA A 22 17.20 10.98 0.93
N SER A 23 18.01 10.14 1.57
CA SER A 23 18.71 10.44 2.83
C SER A 23 20.21 10.23 2.65
N GLY A 24 20.98 11.32 2.68
CA GLY A 24 22.40 11.29 2.32
C GLY A 24 22.61 10.72 0.91
N ASP A 25 23.40 9.67 0.81
CA ASP A 25 23.68 8.89 -0.39
C ASP A 25 22.74 7.67 -0.59
N ARG A 26 21.72 7.53 0.26
CA ARG A 26 20.80 6.38 0.26
C ARG A 26 19.40 6.74 -0.20
N ALA A 27 18.76 5.76 -0.85
CA ALA A 27 17.34 5.74 -1.13
C ALA A 27 16.64 4.83 -0.12
N VAL A 28 15.74 5.39 0.69
CA VAL A 28 15.01 4.68 1.74
C VAL A 28 13.55 4.50 1.33
N ASN A 29 13.11 3.25 1.16
CA ASN A 29 11.71 2.97 0.83
C ASN A 29 10.80 3.28 2.02
N LEU A 30 9.96 4.31 1.89
CA LEU A 30 8.95 4.65 2.89
C LEU A 30 7.59 3.99 2.63
N SER A 31 7.41 3.37 1.48
CA SER A 31 6.25 2.52 1.19
C SER A 31 6.67 1.16 0.63
N ARG A 32 5.70 0.26 0.56
CA ARG A 32 5.78 -1.01 -0.17
C ARG A 32 4.64 -1.06 -1.17
N ASP A 33 4.92 -1.45 -2.40
CA ASP A 33 3.90 -1.62 -3.44
C ASP A 33 3.04 -2.83 -3.11
N HIS A 34 1.73 -2.64 -3.07
CA HIS A 34 0.77 -3.70 -2.80
C HIS A 34 0.30 -4.35 -4.10
N LYS A 35 1.10 -5.32 -4.58
CA LYS A 35 0.75 -6.14 -5.74
C LYS A 35 -0.05 -7.38 -5.31
N PRO A 36 -1.04 -7.85 -6.10
CA PRO A 36 -1.81 -9.07 -5.80
C PRO A 36 -0.94 -10.33 -5.60
N THR A 37 0.25 -10.37 -6.20
CA THR A 37 1.18 -11.50 -6.09
C THR A 37 1.86 -11.61 -4.73
N LEU A 38 1.85 -10.55 -3.91
CA LEU A 38 2.39 -10.60 -2.55
C LEU A 38 1.60 -11.59 -1.70
N ARG A 39 2.31 -12.40 -0.91
CA ARG A 39 1.71 -13.48 -0.10
C ARG A 39 0.59 -12.97 0.82
N SER A 40 0.77 -11.83 1.49
CA SER A 40 -0.26 -11.23 2.37
C SER A 40 -1.52 -10.86 1.58
N GLU A 41 -1.35 -10.23 0.44
CA GLU A 41 -2.44 -9.76 -0.43
C GLU A 41 -3.17 -10.94 -1.06
N ARG A 42 -2.43 -11.90 -1.65
CA ARG A 42 -2.97 -13.14 -2.22
C ARG A 42 -3.78 -13.92 -1.19
N ASN A 43 -3.28 -14.04 0.04
CA ASN A 43 -4.00 -14.74 1.11
C ASN A 43 -5.30 -14.03 1.50
N ARG A 44 -5.30 -12.69 1.57
CA ARG A 44 -6.53 -11.92 1.82
C ARG A 44 -7.53 -12.12 0.69
N ILE A 45 -7.09 -11.99 -0.56
CA ILE A 45 -7.93 -12.18 -1.76
C ILE A 45 -8.56 -13.57 -1.77
N ALA A 46 -7.78 -14.62 -1.49
CA ALA A 46 -8.28 -16.00 -1.41
C ALA A 46 -9.31 -16.18 -0.29
N LYS A 47 -9.05 -15.63 0.92
CA LYS A 47 -10.00 -15.66 2.04
C LYS A 47 -11.31 -14.92 1.73
N ALA A 48 -11.25 -13.88 0.90
CA ALA A 48 -12.40 -13.15 0.41
C ALA A 48 -13.13 -13.82 -0.77
N GLY A 49 -12.79 -15.09 -1.08
CA GLY A 49 -13.41 -15.84 -2.18
C GLY A 49 -12.99 -15.37 -3.58
N GLY A 50 -11.84 -14.71 -3.70
CA GLY A 50 -11.24 -14.33 -4.97
C GLY A 50 -10.04 -15.19 -5.32
N PHE A 51 -9.44 -14.93 -6.48
CA PHE A 51 -8.18 -15.55 -6.90
C PHE A 51 -7.25 -14.53 -7.57
N VAL A 52 -5.98 -14.90 -7.71
CA VAL A 52 -4.97 -14.12 -8.42
C VAL A 52 -4.43 -14.95 -9.57
N THR A 53 -4.52 -14.45 -10.79
CA THR A 53 -3.98 -15.14 -11.98
C THR A 53 -2.46 -15.20 -11.98
N SER A 54 -1.88 -16.00 -12.89
CA SER A 54 -0.43 -16.03 -13.15
C SER A 54 0.14 -14.65 -13.50
N GLU A 55 -0.65 -13.81 -14.17
CA GLU A 55 -0.29 -12.45 -14.58
C GLU A 55 -0.50 -11.43 -13.45
N GLY A 56 -0.93 -11.87 -12.25
CA GLY A 56 -1.10 -11.01 -11.09
C GLY A 56 -2.41 -10.22 -11.09
N ARG A 57 -3.47 -10.71 -11.74
CA ARG A 57 -4.79 -10.04 -11.75
C ARG A 57 -5.76 -10.67 -10.76
N VAL A 58 -6.42 -9.85 -9.95
CA VAL A 58 -7.52 -10.23 -9.06
C VAL A 58 -8.76 -10.56 -9.89
N ASP A 59 -9.27 -11.78 -9.71
CA ASP A 59 -10.40 -12.33 -10.45
C ASP A 59 -10.27 -12.17 -11.99
N GLY A 60 -9.03 -12.17 -12.49
CA GLY A 60 -8.72 -12.02 -13.92
C GLY A 60 -8.81 -10.60 -14.48
N ASN A 61 -9.16 -9.59 -13.67
CA ASN A 61 -9.42 -8.23 -14.15
C ASN A 61 -8.41 -7.21 -13.58
N LEU A 62 -8.49 -6.90 -12.28
CA LEU A 62 -7.74 -5.79 -11.69
C LEU A 62 -6.32 -6.20 -11.28
N ASN A 63 -5.31 -5.39 -11.63
CA ASN A 63 -3.89 -5.65 -11.29
C ASN A 63 -3.44 -5.02 -9.96
N LEU A 64 -4.36 -4.43 -9.19
CA LEU A 64 -4.14 -3.86 -7.87
C LEU A 64 -4.68 -4.79 -6.78
N SER A 65 -4.05 -4.80 -5.59
CA SER A 65 -4.62 -5.44 -4.40
C SER A 65 -5.17 -4.43 -3.39
N ARG A 66 -4.75 -3.17 -3.46
CA ARG A 66 -5.25 -2.11 -2.61
C ARG A 66 -5.57 -0.88 -3.45
N ALA A 67 -6.70 -0.25 -3.13
CA ALA A 67 -7.17 0.95 -3.79
C ALA A 67 -8.29 1.59 -2.96
N LEU A 68 -8.43 2.91 -3.06
CA LEU A 68 -9.68 3.58 -2.73
C LEU A 68 -10.69 3.35 -3.87
N GLY A 69 -12.00 3.32 -3.56
CA GLY A 69 -13.01 2.98 -4.57
C GLY A 69 -13.11 1.46 -4.79
N ASP A 70 -13.22 1.01 -6.04
CA ASP A 70 -13.35 -0.40 -6.44
C ASP A 70 -14.43 -1.17 -5.68
N PHE A 71 -15.57 -0.51 -5.44
CA PHE A 71 -16.65 -1.06 -4.60
C PHE A 71 -17.21 -2.39 -5.11
N ALA A 72 -17.05 -2.71 -6.40
CA ALA A 72 -17.40 -4.02 -6.96
C ALA A 72 -16.69 -5.19 -6.25
N TYR A 73 -15.48 -4.96 -5.76
CA TYR A 73 -14.66 -5.96 -5.05
C TYR A 73 -14.81 -5.90 -3.51
N LYS A 74 -15.70 -5.05 -3.01
CA LYS A 74 -15.85 -4.72 -1.58
C LYS A 74 -17.29 -4.92 -1.06
N LYS A 75 -18.01 -5.91 -1.61
CA LYS A 75 -19.45 -6.12 -1.35
C LYS A 75 -19.75 -7.24 -0.36
N ASP A 76 -18.76 -8.00 0.10
CA ASP A 76 -19.04 -9.09 1.05
C ASP A 76 -19.37 -8.50 2.42
N ARG A 77 -20.65 -8.54 2.79
CA ARG A 77 -21.17 -7.99 4.05
C ARG A 77 -20.71 -8.76 5.29
N ARG A 78 -20.11 -9.94 5.12
CA ARG A 78 -19.61 -10.78 6.21
C ARG A 78 -18.15 -10.45 6.56
N LEU A 79 -17.45 -9.72 5.69
CA LEU A 79 -16.04 -9.36 5.85
C LEU A 79 -15.91 -7.92 6.30
N LYS A 80 -14.87 -7.61 7.08
CA LYS A 80 -14.51 -6.22 7.38
C LYS A 80 -14.10 -5.49 6.09
N PRO A 81 -14.18 -4.14 6.05
CA PRO A 81 -13.71 -3.37 4.90
C PRO A 81 -12.26 -3.67 4.48
N THR A 82 -11.41 -4.04 5.45
CA THR A 82 -9.99 -4.36 5.24
C THR A 82 -9.74 -5.80 4.76
N GLU A 83 -10.74 -6.66 4.85
CA GLU A 83 -10.67 -8.10 4.52
C GLU A 83 -11.28 -8.41 3.14
N GLN A 84 -11.75 -7.39 2.42
CA GLN A 84 -12.29 -7.53 1.06
C GLN A 84 -11.20 -7.93 0.05
N LYS A 85 -11.61 -8.36 -1.16
CA LYS A 85 -10.67 -8.75 -2.23
C LYS A 85 -9.70 -7.61 -2.55
N ILE A 86 -10.22 -6.40 -2.69
CA ILE A 86 -9.44 -5.16 -2.72
C ILE A 86 -9.61 -4.44 -1.40
N SER A 87 -8.51 -4.10 -0.74
CA SER A 87 -8.55 -3.36 0.53
C SER A 87 -8.32 -1.87 0.32
N GLY A 88 -9.04 -1.03 1.06
CA GLY A 88 -8.73 0.40 1.17
C GLY A 88 -7.73 0.73 2.28
N GLU A 89 -7.24 -0.27 3.01
CA GLU A 89 -6.34 -0.08 4.15
C GLU A 89 -4.91 0.23 3.69
N ALA A 90 -4.40 1.38 4.11
CA ALA A 90 -3.02 1.75 3.84
C ALA A 90 -2.04 1.02 4.77
N GLU A 91 -0.90 0.58 4.25
CA GLU A 91 0.27 0.33 5.10
C GLU A 91 0.85 1.69 5.50
N VAL A 92 0.94 1.95 6.81
CA VAL A 92 1.48 3.20 7.35
C VAL A 92 2.87 2.96 7.92
N LYS A 93 3.85 3.73 7.46
CA LYS A 93 5.18 3.82 8.08
C LYS A 93 5.42 5.24 8.55
N SER A 94 6.07 5.37 9.69
CA SER A 94 6.54 6.67 10.16
C SER A 94 8.00 6.57 10.60
N ARG A 95 8.73 7.68 10.48
CA ARG A 95 10.07 7.82 11.06
C ARG A 95 10.38 9.28 11.35
N PRO A 96 11.15 9.58 12.41
CA PRO A 96 11.71 10.91 12.63
C PRO A 96 12.53 11.35 11.40
N LEU A 97 12.53 12.65 11.12
CA LEU A 97 13.43 13.24 10.15
C LEU A 97 14.83 13.38 10.76
N GLU A 98 15.84 13.07 9.96
CA GLU A 98 17.25 13.23 10.26
C GLU A 98 17.85 14.38 9.44
N PRO A 99 18.95 15.02 9.89
CA PRO A 99 19.61 16.08 9.11
C PRO A 99 20.08 15.66 7.71
N SER A 100 20.26 14.36 7.44
CA SER A 100 20.63 13.82 6.14
C SER A 100 19.45 13.69 5.17
N ASP A 101 18.21 13.81 5.65
CA ASP A 101 16.99 13.68 4.83
C ASP A 101 16.85 14.91 3.92
N ARG A 102 16.79 14.68 2.60
CA ARG A 102 16.84 15.75 1.59
C ARG A 102 15.48 16.02 0.94
N TYR A 103 14.88 15.00 0.33
CA TYR A 103 13.60 15.12 -0.37
C TYR A 103 12.92 13.76 -0.54
N LEU A 104 11.61 13.81 -0.77
CA LEU A 104 10.80 12.65 -1.11
C LEU A 104 10.63 12.56 -2.63
N LEU A 105 10.73 11.36 -3.16
CA LEU A 105 10.24 11.02 -4.49
C LEU A 105 8.94 10.24 -4.33
N ILE A 106 7.88 10.74 -4.95
CA ILE A 106 6.58 10.09 -5.00
C ILE A 106 6.20 9.94 -6.47
N GLY A 107 5.91 8.72 -6.88
CA GLY A 107 5.57 8.39 -8.27
C GLY A 107 4.51 7.30 -8.35
N CYS A 108 3.75 7.32 -9.44
CA CYS A 108 2.98 6.16 -9.87
C CYS A 108 3.91 5.10 -10.49
N ASP A 109 3.32 4.04 -11.02
CA ASP A 109 4.03 2.91 -11.65
C ASP A 109 4.50 3.17 -13.09
N GLY A 110 4.24 4.36 -13.64
CA GLY A 110 4.60 4.78 -15.00
C GLY A 110 5.74 5.78 -15.11
#